data_AF-A0A0F6U6K9-F1
#
_entry.id   AF-A0A0F6U6K9-F1
#
_cell.length_a   1.000
_cell.length_b   1.000
_cell.length_c   1.000
_cell.angle_alpha   90.00
_cell.angle_beta   90.00
_cell.angle_gamma   90.00
#
_symmetry.space_group_name_H-M   'P 1'
#
loop_
_entity.id
_entity.type
_entity.pdbx_description
1 polymer ?
#
loop_
_entity_poly.entity_id
_entity_poly.type
_entity_poly.pdbx_seq_one_letter_code
_entity_poly.pdbx_strand_id
1 'polypeptide(L)'
;MQAQLGKLLLKKMVRLASIEEKDYPRLLSLMEKYKDRPMDLADATLVVTAENLKIKLILTFDSDFFFYRINDSQAFEVIDLYN
;
A
#
# COMPACT_ATOMS: atom_id res chain seq x y z
N MET A 1 -3.39 18.47 3.93
CA MET A 1 -3.65 17.02 4.09
C MET A 1 -2.99 16.44 5.35
N GLN A 2 -1.68 16.57 5.55
CA GLN A 2 -0.96 15.94 6.68
C GLN A 2 -1.50 16.30 8.09
N ALA A 3 -1.84 17.56 8.36
CA ALA A 3 -2.43 17.96 9.64
C ALA A 3 -3.81 17.31 9.92
N GLN A 4 -4.54 16.90 8.88
CA GLN A 4 -5.82 16.19 9.04
C GLN A 4 -5.59 14.71 9.40
N LEU A 5 -4.55 14.07 8.85
CA LEU A 5 -4.18 12.70 9.22
C LEU A 5 -3.87 12.58 10.73
N GLY A 6 -3.13 13.54 11.28
CA GLY A 6 -2.86 13.59 12.73
C GLY A 6 -4.15 13.65 13.57
N LYS A 7 -5.16 14.42 13.13
CA LYS A 7 -6.46 14.48 13.80
C LYS A 7 -7.21 13.16 13.71
N LEU A 8 -7.18 12.49 12.56
CA LEU A 8 -7.82 11.18 12.38
C LEU A 8 -7.17 10.09 13.25
N LEU A 9 -5.84 10.12 13.36
CA LEU A 9 -5.08 9.23 14.27
C LEU A 9 -5.48 9.45 15.73
N LEU A 10 -5.49 10.71 16.19
CA LEU A 10 -5.90 11.05 17.56
C LEU A 10 -7.34 10.64 17.87
N LYS A 11 -8.23 10.74 16.87
CA LYS A 11 -9.63 10.28 16.95
C LYS A 11 -9.81 8.77 16.77
N LYS A 12 -8.73 8.01 16.55
CA LYS A 12 -8.75 6.56 16.27
C LYS A 12 -9.60 6.17 15.05
N MET A 13 -9.77 7.10 14.09
CA MET A 13 -10.47 6.83 12.83
C MET A 13 -9.56 6.16 11.79
N VAL A 14 -8.25 6.29 11.95
CA VAL A 14 -7.23 5.58 11.18
C VAL A 14 -6.20 4.98 12.14
N ARG A 15 -5.49 3.95 11.70
CA ARG A 15 -4.40 3.30 12.44
C ARG A 15 -3.14 3.25 11.58
N LEU A 16 -1.98 3.23 12.23
CA LEU A 16 -0.72 2.95 11.55
C LEU A 16 -0.55 1.43 11.45
N ALA A 17 -0.18 0.95 10.28
CA ALA A 17 0.34 -0.40 10.09
C ALA A 17 1.87 -0.33 10.21
N SER A 18 2.45 -1.31 10.90
CA SER A 18 3.91 -1.44 11.00
C SER A 18 4.40 -2.42 9.96
N ILE A 19 5.55 -2.12 9.38
CA ILE A 19 6.38 -3.05 8.63
C ILE A 19 7.45 -3.55 9.60
N GLU A 20 7.64 -4.86 9.65
CA GLU A 20 8.63 -5.51 10.50
C GLU A 20 9.81 -6.03 9.66
N GLU A 21 10.93 -6.35 10.29
CA GLU A 21 12.13 -6.82 9.57
C GLU A 21 11.87 -8.08 8.72
N LYS A 22 10.93 -8.92 9.16
CA LYS A 22 10.48 -10.11 8.40
C LYS A 22 9.87 -9.76 7.03
N ASP A 23 9.38 -8.53 6.86
CA ASP A 23 8.75 -8.04 5.65
C ASP A 23 9.78 -7.52 4.63
N TYR A 24 11.01 -7.23 5.06
CA TYR A 24 12.03 -6.60 4.20
C TYR A 24 12.38 -7.43 2.96
N PRO A 25 12.55 -8.77 3.04
CA PRO A 25 12.78 -9.56 1.85
C PRO A 25 11.63 -9.43 0.83
N ARG A 26 10.38 -9.34 1.31
CA ARG A 26 9.22 -9.17 0.45
C ARG A 26 9.21 -7.78 -0.20
N LEU A 27 9.48 -6.72 0.55
CA LEU A 27 9.58 -5.35 0.01
C LEU A 27 10.60 -5.26 -1.12
N LEU A 28 11.82 -5.75 -0.88
CA LEU A 28 12.90 -5.72 -1.86
C LEU A 28 12.56 -6.55 -3.10
N SER A 29 11.90 -7.70 -2.91
CA SER A 29 11.45 -8.53 -4.03
C SER A 29 10.39 -7.84 -4.91
N LEU A 30 9.50 -7.04 -4.30
CA LEU A 30 8.47 -6.30 -5.02
C LEU A 30 9.10 -5.14 -5.81
N MET A 31 10.03 -4.40 -5.20
CA MET A 31 10.76 -3.33 -5.88
C MET A 31 11.54 -3.85 -7.10
N GLU A 32 12.19 -5.02 -6.99
CA GLU A 32 12.85 -5.65 -8.13
C GLU A 32 11.84 -6.14 -9.18
N LYS A 33 10.75 -6.77 -8.75
CA LYS A 33 9.69 -7.29 -9.64
C LYS A 33 9.06 -6.19 -10.50
N TYR A 34 8.82 -5.03 -9.92
CA TYR A 34 8.17 -3.89 -10.58
C TYR A 34 9.17 -2.82 -11.03
N LYS A 35 10.46 -3.10 -11.15
CA LYS A 35 11.47 -2.09 -11.53
C LYS A 35 11.19 -1.34 -12.84
N ASP A 36 10.45 -1.95 -13.76
CA ASP A 36 10.04 -1.35 -15.04
C ASP A 36 8.88 -0.33 -14.90
N ARG A 37 8.25 -0.28 -13.72
CA ARG A 37 7.29 0.76 -13.27
C ARG A 37 7.69 1.18 -11.87
N PRO A 38 8.52 2.21 -11.72
CA PRO A 38 9.39 2.39 -10.56
C PRO A 38 8.60 2.37 -9.25
N MET A 39 8.46 1.16 -8.68
CA MET A 39 7.87 0.95 -7.38
C MET A 39 8.90 1.40 -6.37
N ASP A 40 8.56 2.41 -5.58
CA ASP A 40 9.41 2.86 -4.51
C ASP A 40 9.15 2.08 -3.21
N LEU A 41 9.92 2.41 -2.18
CA LEU A 41 9.74 1.79 -0.87
C LEU A 41 8.35 2.06 -0.29
N ALA A 42 7.77 3.24 -0.50
CA ALA A 42 6.45 3.57 0.03
C ALA A 42 5.37 2.69 -0.60
N ASP A 43 5.37 2.53 -1.92
CA ASP A 43 4.42 1.66 -2.62
C ASP A 43 4.56 0.20 -2.22
N ALA A 44 5.81 -0.29 -2.14
CA ALA A 44 6.07 -1.64 -1.68
C ALA A 44 5.51 -1.87 -0.26
N THR A 45 5.63 -0.89 0.64
CA THR A 45 5.06 -1.00 2.01
C THR A 45 3.55 -1.06 2.02
N LEU A 46 2.87 -0.41 1.06
CA LEU A 46 1.41 -0.51 0.92
C LEU A 46 0.99 -1.90 0.41
N VAL A 47 1.73 -2.48 -0.55
CA VAL A 47 1.48 -3.85 -1.02
C VAL A 47 1.69 -4.87 0.09
N VAL A 48 2.81 -4.79 0.82
CA VAL A 48 3.06 -5.72 1.93
C VAL A 48 2.07 -5.54 3.07
N THR A 49 1.66 -4.31 3.37
CA THR A 49 0.58 -4.05 4.35
C THR A 49 -0.73 -4.71 3.92
N ALA A 50 -1.08 -4.63 2.64
CA ALA A 50 -2.26 -5.28 2.08
C ALA A 50 -2.17 -6.81 2.17
N GLU A 51 -1.00 -7.39 1.88
CA GLU A 51 -0.72 -8.83 2.04
C GLU A 51 -0.88 -9.27 3.49
N ASN A 52 -0.23 -8.58 4.44
CA ASN A 52 -0.23 -8.90 5.86
C ASN A 52 -1.63 -8.77 6.50
N LEU A 53 -2.38 -7.74 6.12
CA LEU A 53 -3.71 -7.46 6.69
C LEU A 53 -4.85 -8.14 5.92
N LYS A 54 -4.56 -8.77 4.78
CA LYS A 54 -5.55 -9.36 3.86
C LYS A 54 -6.59 -8.33 3.40
N ILE A 55 -6.14 -7.11 3.13
CA ILE A 55 -6.97 -5.99 2.65
C ILE A 55 -6.72 -5.81 1.16
N LYS A 56 -7.79 -5.66 0.37
CA LYS A 56 -7.70 -5.42 -1.08
C LYS A 56 -8.09 -4.01 -1.49
N LEU A 57 -8.85 -3.34 -0.65
CA LEU A 57 -9.34 -2.00 -0.88
C LEU A 57 -8.24 -0.98 -0.59
N ILE A 58 -7.96 -0.10 -1.55
CA ILE A 58 -7.00 0.99 -1.39
C ILE A 58 -7.60 2.31 -1.82
N LEU A 59 -7.36 3.34 -1.02
CA LEU A 59 -7.63 4.72 -1.39
C LEU A 59 -6.32 5.36 -1.83
N THR A 60 -6.18 5.62 -3.13
CA THR A 60 -4.98 6.24 -3.71
C THR A 60 -5.34 7.00 -4.98
N PHE A 61 -4.53 8.01 -5.32
CA PHE A 61 -4.57 8.65 -6.64
C PHE A 61 -3.51 8.09 -7.59
N ASP A 62 -2.68 7.16 -7.11
CA ASP A 62 -1.62 6.57 -7.90
C ASP A 62 -2.15 5.42 -8.76
N SER A 63 -2.07 5.60 -10.08
CA SER A 63 -2.54 4.62 -11.04
C SER A 63 -1.73 3.32 -11.08
N ASP A 64 -0.52 3.30 -10.53
CA ASP A 64 0.28 2.07 -10.52
C ASP A 64 -0.34 0.96 -9.65
N PHE A 65 -1.20 1.31 -8.70
CA PHE A 65 -1.98 0.33 -7.93
C PHE A 65 -3.02 -0.45 -8.74
N PHE A 66 -3.38 -0.01 -9.96
CA PHE A 66 -4.16 -0.85 -10.88
C PHE A 66 -3.34 -2.05 -11.40
N PHE A 67 -2.02 -1.97 -11.36
CA PHE A 67 -1.09 -2.96 -11.90
C PHE A 67 -0.42 -3.79 -10.82
N TYR A 68 -0.14 -3.20 -9.65
CA TYR A 68 0.38 -3.94 -8.51
C TYR A 68 -0.57 -5.06 -8.08
N ARG A 69 0.01 -6.11 -7.52
CA ARG A 69 -0.69 -7.35 -7.15
C ARG A 69 -0.35 -7.75 -5.73
N ILE A 70 -1.39 -8.00 -4.95
CA ILE A 70 -1.34 -8.57 -3.59
C ILE A 70 -1.12 -10.08 -3.72
N ASN A 71 -0.14 -10.63 -2.98
CA ASN A 71 0.24 -12.04 -3.03
C ASN A 71 0.47 -12.51 -4.48
N ASP A 72 1.12 -11.66 -5.27
CA ASP A 72 1.49 -11.87 -6.68
C ASP A 72 0.34 -12.15 -7.66
N SER A 73 -0.92 -12.08 -7.23
CA SER A 73 -2.05 -12.54 -8.04
C SER A 73 -3.30 -11.65 -7.96
N GLN A 74 -3.58 -11.04 -6.81
CA GLN A 74 -4.83 -10.33 -6.58
C GLN A 74 -4.67 -8.84 -6.91
N ALA A 75 -5.59 -8.30 -7.72
CA ALA A 75 -5.64 -6.85 -7.96
C ALA A 75 -6.17 -6.10 -6.72
N PHE A 76 -5.75 -4.85 -6.58
CA PHE A 76 -6.39 -3.92 -5.66
C PHE A 76 -7.78 -3.51 -6.15
N GLU A 77 -8.68 -3.27 -5.21
CA GLU A 77 -9.92 -2.52 -5.42
C GLU A 77 -9.60 -1.05 -5.13
N VAL A 78 -9.43 -0.25 -6.18
CA VAL A 78 -9.07 1.16 -6.04
C VAL A 78 -10.35 1.98 -5.83
N ILE A 79 -10.43 2.70 -4.71
CA ILE A 79 -11.46 3.71 -4.49
C ILE A 79 -11.07 4.95 -5.29
N ASP A 80 -11.76 5.16 -6.40
CA ASP A 80 -11.68 6.40 -7.15
C ASP A 80 -12.61 7.44 -6.51
N LEU A 81 -12.06 8.59 -6.10
CA LEU A 81 -12.84 9.67 -5.48
C LEU A 81 -13.47 10.63 -6.49
N TYR A 82 -13.26 10.40 -7.79
CA TYR A 82 -13.78 11.26 -8.86
C TYR A 82 -14.95 10.63 -9.64
N ASN A 83 -15.41 9.44 -9.24
CA ASN A 83 -16.54 8.72 -9.85
C ASN A 83 -17.64 8.39 -8.82
#